data_AF-A0A2N2DXN0-F1
#
_entry.id   AF-A0A2N2DXN0-F1
#
_cell.length_a   1.000
_cell.length_b   1.000
_cell.length_c   1.000
_cell.angle_alpha   90.00
_cell.angle_beta   90.00
_cell.angle_gamma   90.00
#
_symmetry.space_group_name_H-M   'P 1'
#
loop_
_entity.id
_entity.type
_entity.pdbx_description
1 polymer ?
#
loop_
_entity_poly.entity_id
_entity_poly.type
_entity_poly.pdbx_seq_one_letter_code
_entity_poly.pdbx_strand_id
1 'polypeptide(L)'
;MSRFTFKSLATEERAGEKLRRAREDKKATLEDAAQILRIRVEYLAALENEEYDRLPSGLYGRQFLKEYSQLLKLDYRKLVRPTPYSEE
;
A
#
# COMPACT_ATOMS: atom_id res chain seq x y z
N MET A 1 -39.31 -16.10 8.20
CA MET A 1 -38.84 -15.09 9.18
C MET A 1 -37.33 -15.06 9.15
N SER A 2 -36.79 -13.85 9.22
CA SER A 2 -35.40 -13.44 9.12
C SER A 2 -34.36 -14.32 9.83
N ARG A 3 -33.21 -14.52 9.18
CA ARG A 3 -31.88 -14.19 9.72
C ARG A 3 -30.89 -14.17 8.55
N PHE A 4 -30.83 -13.04 7.84
CA PHE A 4 -29.66 -12.75 7.03
C PHE A 4 -28.53 -12.43 7.99
N THR A 5 -27.56 -13.34 8.07
CA THR A 5 -26.32 -13.12 8.79
C THR A 5 -25.61 -11.94 8.13
N PHE A 6 -25.50 -10.82 8.84
CA PHE A 6 -24.50 -9.81 8.52
C PHE A 6 -23.15 -10.48 8.69
N LYS A 7 -22.64 -11.08 7.60
CA LYS A 7 -21.25 -11.49 7.47
C LYS A 7 -20.45 -10.20 7.56
N SER A 8 -20.03 -9.90 8.77
CA SER A 8 -19.04 -8.91 9.20
C SER A 8 -18.72 -7.87 8.12
N LEU A 9 -19.11 -6.62 8.37
CA LEU A 9 -18.49 -5.42 7.78
C LEU A 9 -17.04 -5.29 8.29
N ALA A 10 -16.24 -6.36 8.21
CA ALA A 10 -14.80 -6.32 8.36
C ALA A 10 -14.30 -5.60 7.11
N THR A 11 -14.29 -4.28 7.22
CA THR A 11 -13.63 -3.29 6.39
C THR A 11 -12.58 -3.92 5.49
N GLU A 12 -12.74 -3.78 4.17
CA GLU A 12 -11.63 -4.05 3.25
C GLU A 12 -10.44 -3.20 3.71
N GLU A 13 -9.41 -3.84 4.28
CA GLU A 13 -8.22 -3.15 4.77
C GLU A 13 -7.60 -2.35 3.61
N ARG A 14 -7.40 -1.05 3.84
CA ARG A 14 -6.94 -0.11 2.80
C ARG A 14 -5.49 -0.42 2.42
N ALA A 15 -5.05 0.04 1.25
CA ALA A 15 -3.71 -0.31 0.76
C ALA A 15 -2.61 0.22 1.71
N GLY A 16 -2.79 1.44 2.20
CA GLY A 16 -1.88 2.05 3.18
C GLY A 16 -1.77 1.26 4.49
N GLU A 17 -2.90 0.79 5.02
CA GLU A 17 -2.94 -0.03 6.25
C GLU A 17 -2.21 -1.37 6.06
N LYS A 18 -2.42 -2.04 4.92
CA LYS A 18 -1.69 -3.28 4.58
C LYS A 18 -0.18 -3.08 4.54
N LEU A 19 0.27 -1.98 3.94
CA LEU A 19 1.70 -1.65 3.87
C LEU A 19 2.28 -1.41 5.28
N ARG A 20 1.62 -0.57 6.07
CA ARG A 20 2.03 -0.27 7.45
C ARG A 20 2.15 -1.53 8.28
N ARG A 21 1.09 -2.34 8.29
CA ARG A 21 1.05 -3.59 9.04
C ARG A 21 2.16 -4.54 8.61
N ALA A 22 2.37 -4.74 7.32
CA ALA A 22 3.42 -5.63 6.84
C ALA A 22 4.83 -5.11 7.18
N ARG A 23 5.05 -3.79 7.24
CA ARG A 23 6.30 -3.20 7.73
C ARG A 23 6.49 -3.47 9.22
N GLU A 24 5.46 -3.24 10.02
CA GLU A 24 5.48 -3.43 11.47
C GLU A 24 5.65 -4.91 11.86
N ASP A 25 5.01 -5.84 11.15
CA ASP A 25 5.17 -7.29 11.31
C ASP A 25 6.63 -7.73 11.07
N LYS A 26 7.36 -7.00 10.23
CA LYS A 26 8.79 -7.19 9.98
C LYS A 26 9.69 -6.46 10.98
N LYS A 27 9.10 -5.75 11.95
CA LYS A 27 9.80 -4.90 12.94
C LYS A 27 10.72 -3.86 12.29
N ALA A 28 10.34 -3.37 11.10
CA ALA A 28 11.09 -2.34 10.39
C ALA A 28 10.51 -0.94 10.67
N THR A 29 11.38 0.04 10.85
CA THR A 29 10.98 1.45 10.85
C THR A 29 10.75 1.95 9.43
N LEU A 30 10.09 3.10 9.28
CA LEU A 30 9.95 3.74 7.95
C LEU A 30 11.34 4.13 7.41
N GLU A 31 12.24 4.55 8.27
CA GLU A 31 13.61 4.92 7.99
C GLU A 31 14.42 3.72 7.46
N ASP A 32 14.27 2.54 8.08
CA ASP A 32 14.93 1.31 7.60
C ASP A 32 14.47 0.97 6.17
N ALA A 33 13.17 1.00 5.93
CA ALA A 33 12.59 0.71 4.63
C ALA A 33 13.03 1.75 3.57
N ALA A 34 13.03 3.04 3.95
CA ALA A 34 13.49 4.15 3.12
C ALA A 34 14.96 3.99 2.72
N GLN A 35 15.81 3.63 3.67
CA GLN A 35 17.24 3.40 3.43
C GLN A 35 17.48 2.22 2.48
N ILE A 36 16.77 1.10 2.66
CA ILE A 36 16.89 -0.08 1.81
C ILE A 36 16.47 0.23 0.37
N LEU A 37 15.34 0.93 0.21
CA LEU A 37 14.77 1.25 -1.10
C LEU A 37 15.42 2.47 -1.76
N ARG A 38 16.21 3.25 -1.01
CA ARG A 38 16.70 4.57 -1.44
C ARG A 38 15.56 5.50 -1.86
N ILE A 39 14.45 5.41 -1.14
CA ILE A 39 13.27 6.26 -1.30
C ILE A 39 13.21 7.18 -0.09
N ARG A 40 12.77 8.43 -0.28
CA ARG A 40 12.53 9.36 0.81
C ARG A 40 11.48 8.83 1.78
N VAL A 41 11.75 8.93 3.08
CA VAL A 41 10.87 8.42 4.14
C VAL A 41 9.46 9.02 4.04
N GLU A 42 9.35 10.28 3.63
CA GLU A 42 8.08 10.98 3.49
C GLU A 42 7.19 10.36 2.40
N TYR A 43 7.78 9.73 1.37
CA TYR A 43 7.01 9.04 0.34
C TYR A 43 6.50 7.68 0.80
N LEU A 44 7.27 6.95 1.63
CA LEU A 44 6.78 5.72 2.24
C LEU A 44 5.66 6.01 3.24
N ALA A 45 5.80 7.08 4.04
CA ALA A 45 4.75 7.56 4.92
C ALA A 45 3.49 7.97 4.13
N ALA A 46 3.66 8.68 3.02
CA ALA A 46 2.55 9.05 2.14
C ALA A 46 1.83 7.82 1.56
N LEU A 47 2.56 6.77 1.16
CA LEU A 47 1.96 5.50 0.72
C LEU A 47 1.17 4.81 1.84
N GLU A 48 1.68 4.78 3.07
CA GLU A 48 0.98 4.21 4.22
C GLU A 48 -0.26 5.01 4.65
N ASN A 49 -0.27 6.32 4.40
CA ASN A 49 -1.41 7.21 4.67
C ASN A 49 -2.34 7.41 3.46
N GLU A 50 -2.02 6.80 2.30
CA GLU A 50 -2.73 6.98 1.03
C GLU A 50 -2.77 8.45 0.54
N GLU A 51 -1.77 9.24 0.91
CA GLU A 51 -1.54 10.63 0.50
C GLU A 51 -0.81 10.68 -0.86
N TYR A 52 -1.42 10.11 -1.90
CA TYR A 52 -0.80 9.95 -3.22
C TYR A 52 -0.45 11.28 -3.91
N ASP A 53 -1.10 12.36 -3.52
CA ASP A 53 -0.84 13.75 -3.95
C ASP A 53 0.52 14.27 -3.47
N ARG A 54 1.10 13.68 -2.42
CA ARG A 54 2.41 14.04 -1.88
C ARG A 54 3.56 13.27 -2.53
N LEU A 55 3.25 12.28 -3.36
CA LEU A 55 4.24 11.55 -4.13
C LEU A 55 4.76 12.41 -5.29
N PRO A 56 5.99 12.18 -5.76
CA PRO A 56 6.48 12.83 -6.97
C PRO A 56 5.53 12.56 -8.13
N SER A 57 5.24 13.61 -8.90
CA SER A 57 4.39 13.53 -10.07
C SER A 57 4.96 12.57 -11.13
N GLY A 58 4.07 12.00 -11.94
CA GLY A 58 4.43 11.06 -13.00
C GLY A 58 4.42 9.58 -12.56
N LEU A 59 5.34 8.79 -13.12
CA LEU A 59 5.34 7.32 -12.99
C LEU A 59 5.87 6.81 -11.63
N TYR A 60 6.47 7.68 -10.83
CA TYR A 60 7.24 7.32 -9.63
C TYR A 60 6.39 6.76 -8.49
N GLY A 61 5.17 7.26 -8.27
CA GLY A 61 4.31 6.78 -7.18
C GLY A 61 3.95 5.28 -7.29
N ARG A 62 3.65 4.80 -8.51
CA ARG A 62 3.39 3.36 -8.75
C ARG A 62 4.65 2.52 -8.59
N GLN A 63 5.80 3.05 -9.03
CA GLN A 63 7.08 2.37 -8.89
C GLN A 63 7.47 2.21 -7.40
N PHE A 64 7.30 3.26 -6.59
CA PHE A 64 7.55 3.18 -5.15
C PHE A 64 6.61 2.21 -4.45
N LEU A 65 5.32 2.24 -4.80
CA LEU A 65 4.35 1.27 -4.27
C LEU A 65 4.77 -0.17 -4.61
N LYS A 66 5.21 -0.41 -5.85
CA LYS A 66 5.69 -1.72 -6.30
C LYS A 66 6.94 -2.18 -5.53
N GLU A 67 7.96 -1.34 -5.45
CA GLU A 67 9.22 -1.64 -4.74
C GLU A 67 8.97 -1.87 -3.25
N TYR A 68 8.13 -1.05 -2.63
CA TYR A 68 7.80 -1.19 -1.23
C TYR A 68 7.00 -2.48 -0.95
N SER A 69 6.03 -2.80 -1.81
CA SER A 69 5.31 -4.07 -1.75
C SER A 69 6.26 -5.27 -1.84
N GLN A 70 7.25 -5.22 -2.73
CA GLN A 70 8.25 -6.29 -2.89
C GLN A 70 9.11 -6.45 -1.63
N LEU A 71 9.61 -5.36 -1.05
CA LEU A 71 10.35 -5.38 0.22
C LEU A 71 9.51 -6.02 1.33
N LEU A 72 8.23 -5.67 1.39
CA LEU A 72 7.28 -6.17 2.38
C LEU A 72 6.76 -7.58 2.08
N LYS A 73 7.16 -8.20 0.96
CA LYS A 73 6.66 -9.51 0.48
C LYS A 73 5.13 -9.52 0.30
N LEU A 74 4.56 -8.38 -0.08
CA LEU A 74 3.16 -8.22 -0.43
C LEU A 74 2.97 -8.38 -1.94
N ASP A 75 1.81 -8.92 -2.32
CA ASP A 75 1.41 -8.94 -3.72
C ASP A 75 0.87 -7.56 -4.14
N TYR A 76 1.70 -6.81 -4.87
CA TYR A 76 1.34 -5.50 -5.42
C TYR A 76 -0.01 -5.49 -6.13
N ARG A 77 -0.36 -6.56 -6.87
CA ARG A 77 -1.62 -6.64 -7.62
C ARG A 77 -2.86 -6.68 -6.73
N LYS A 78 -2.71 -7.05 -5.45
CA LYS A 78 -3.78 -7.04 -4.46
C LYS A 78 -3.91 -5.71 -3.72
N LEU A 79 -2.93 -4.81 -3.88
CA LEU A 79 -2.92 -3.47 -3.28
C LEU A 79 -3.49 -2.43 -4.23
N VAL A 80 -3.26 -2.58 -5.54
CA VAL A 80 -3.94 -1.77 -6.55
C VAL A 80 -5.27 -2.42 -6.91
N ARG A 81 -6.36 -1.63 -6.89
CA ARG A 81 -7.58 -2.06 -7.60
C ARG A 81 -7.25 -2.12 -9.10
N PRO A 82 -7.57 -3.21 -9.81
CA PRO A 82 -7.51 -3.20 -11.26
C PRO A 82 -8.48 -2.11 -11.74
N THR A 83 -7.93 -1.04 -12.31
CA THR A 83 -8.74 -0.02 -12.99
C THR A 83 -9.22 -0.64 -14.30
N PRO A 84 -10.53 -0.67 -14.60
CA PRO A 84 -11.05 -1.32 -15.79
C PRO A 84 -10.80 -0.55 -17.11
N TYR A 85 -9.83 0.36 -17.16
CA TYR A 85 -9.48 1.10 -18.37
C TYR A 85 -7.97 1.31 -18.48
N SER A 86 -7.34 0.46 -19.28
CA SER A 86 -6.16 0.78 -20.10
C SER A 86 -5.86 -0.41 -21.01
N GLU A 87 -6.73 -0.64 -21.99
CA GLU A 87 -6.31 -1.20 -23.27
C GLU A 87 -6.40 -0.03 -24.26
N GLU A 88 -5.26 0.31 -24.87
CA GLU A 88 -5.23 1.03 -26.16
C GLU A 88 -5.56 0.04 -27.27
#